data_AF-A0A2J7PH40-F1
#
_entry.id   AF-A0A2J7PH40-F1
#
_cell.length_a   1.000
_cell.length_b   1.000
_cell.length_c   1.000
_cell.angle_alpha   90.00
_cell.angle_beta   90.00
_cell.angle_gamma   90.00
#
_symmetry.space_group_name_H-M   'P 1'
#
loop_
_entity.id
_entity.type
_entity.pdbx_description
1 polymer ?
#
loop_
_entity_poly.entity_id
_entity_poly.type
_entity_poly.pdbx_seq_one_letter_code
_entity_poly.pdbx_strand_id
1 'polypeptide(L)'
;MENDILDGLEDIGYTGPLLEEGLLEKALDGGPKSVEYTGLVEWLSKELKILCKLDEHVNAVTSAEDSSSFLLELSSFLKELGCAYSSLMEGHVSERLHTRENRILLLNFLLTELEAARMINVNKPDLSKTMEVQLNESSTANDLKTMLIALRFPKPPANITSSLLFGKVEPKVKEILDNASPRLVGKPLFVGVLSGKQWHQLSEIQNELQEEYRMRREMLIKRLDVTIQSFQASTD
;
A
#
# COMPACT_ATOMS: atom_id res chain seq x y z
N MET A 1 13.23 -14.26 7.51
CA MET A 1 13.90 -13.19 6.74
C MET A 1 13.21 -12.95 5.40
N GLU A 2 13.13 -13.92 4.48
CA GLU A 2 12.41 -13.70 3.20
C GLU A 2 10.88 -13.64 3.40
N ASN A 3 10.33 -14.53 4.24
CA ASN A 3 8.92 -14.43 4.66
C ASN A 3 8.65 -13.12 5.41
N ASP A 4 9.57 -12.66 6.25
CA ASP A 4 9.44 -11.39 6.98
C ASP A 4 9.41 -10.19 6.01
N ILE A 5 10.10 -10.27 4.85
CA ILE A 5 9.99 -9.27 3.79
C ILE A 5 8.59 -9.31 3.17
N LEU A 6 8.05 -10.50 2.88
CA LEU A 6 6.72 -10.64 2.31
C LEU A 6 5.64 -10.08 3.25
N ASP A 7 5.69 -10.44 4.54
CA ASP A 7 4.79 -9.91 5.57
C ASP A 7 4.88 -8.38 5.62
N GLY A 8 6.08 -7.83 5.68
CA GLY A 8 6.26 -6.38 5.72
C GLY A 8 5.80 -5.68 4.44
N LEU A 9 5.98 -6.29 3.26
CA LEU A 9 5.46 -5.78 1.98
C LEU A 9 3.93 -5.70 2.01
N GLU A 10 3.25 -6.72 2.54
CA GLU A 10 1.79 -6.70 2.73
C GLU A 10 1.37 -5.60 3.72
N ASP A 11 2.08 -5.46 4.83
CA ASP A 11 1.80 -4.44 5.86
C ASP A 11 1.90 -3.02 5.31
N ILE A 12 2.84 -2.77 4.39
CA ILE A 12 2.96 -1.47 3.71
C ILE A 12 2.06 -1.34 2.47
N GLY A 13 1.19 -2.32 2.19
CA GLY A 13 0.20 -2.27 1.13
C GLY A 13 0.77 -2.48 -0.28
N TYR A 14 1.92 -3.14 -0.41
CA TYR A 14 2.40 -3.60 -1.71
C TYR A 14 1.42 -4.64 -2.28
N THR A 15 1.16 -4.58 -3.59
CA THR A 15 0.21 -5.47 -4.29
C THR A 15 0.78 -6.01 -5.59
N GLY A 16 2.10 -5.94 -5.75
CA GLY A 16 2.78 -6.38 -6.96
C GLY A 16 3.00 -7.91 -7.00
N PRO A 17 3.51 -8.42 -8.12
CA PRO A 17 3.59 -9.86 -8.39
C PRO A 17 4.54 -10.59 -7.44
N LEU A 18 5.46 -9.91 -6.77
CA LEU A 18 6.44 -10.54 -5.89
C LEU A 18 5.86 -11.17 -4.61
N LEU A 19 4.56 -10.94 -4.33
CA LEU A 19 3.84 -11.63 -3.27
C LEU A 19 3.45 -13.08 -3.66
N GLU A 20 3.50 -13.42 -4.95
CA GLU A 20 3.25 -14.79 -5.40
C GLU A 20 4.42 -15.71 -5.02
N GLU A 21 4.08 -16.94 -4.62
CA GLU A 21 5.01 -17.94 -4.12
C GLU A 21 6.20 -18.16 -5.08
N GLY A 22 7.43 -18.02 -4.57
CA GLY A 22 8.65 -18.27 -5.33
C GLY A 22 9.10 -17.13 -6.25
N LEU A 23 8.33 -16.04 -6.41
CA LEU A 23 8.70 -14.93 -7.29
C LEU A 23 9.72 -13.99 -6.65
N LEU A 24 9.61 -13.73 -5.35
CA LEU A 24 10.61 -12.95 -4.61
C LEU A 24 11.97 -13.64 -4.63
N GLU A 25 12.02 -14.96 -4.47
CA GLU A 25 13.25 -15.75 -4.47
C GLU A 25 13.97 -15.69 -5.81
N LYS A 26 13.22 -15.77 -6.92
CA LYS A 26 13.76 -15.62 -8.28
C LYS A 26 14.28 -14.20 -8.53
N ALA A 27 13.54 -13.20 -8.06
CA ALA A 27 13.98 -11.81 -8.14
C ALA A 27 15.28 -11.60 -7.35
N LEU A 28 15.36 -12.15 -6.13
CA LEU A 28 16.54 -12.13 -5.28
C LEU A 28 17.74 -12.83 -5.95
N ASP A 29 17.55 -13.91 -6.69
CA ASP A 29 18.63 -14.58 -7.44
C ASP A 29 19.17 -13.72 -8.59
N GLY A 30 18.30 -12.97 -9.28
CA GLY A 30 18.70 -12.03 -10.33
C GLY A 30 19.30 -10.72 -9.80
N GLY A 31 18.90 -10.29 -8.61
CA GLY A 31 19.41 -9.10 -7.93
C GLY A 31 19.39 -7.84 -8.82
N PRO A 32 20.48 -7.07 -8.93
CA PRO A 32 20.50 -5.82 -9.69
C PRO A 32 20.38 -5.99 -11.22
N LYS A 33 20.25 -7.23 -11.71
CA LYS A 33 19.99 -7.55 -13.13
C LYS A 33 18.56 -8.04 -13.38
N SER A 34 17.76 -8.28 -12.32
CA SER A 34 16.34 -8.65 -12.44
C SER A 34 15.47 -7.41 -12.50
N VAL A 35 14.57 -7.37 -13.47
CA VAL A 35 13.57 -6.31 -13.62
C VAL A 35 12.62 -6.31 -12.42
N GLU A 36 12.28 -7.49 -11.92
CA GLU A 36 11.36 -7.65 -10.80
C GLU A 36 11.99 -7.15 -9.48
N TYR A 37 13.24 -7.53 -9.21
CA TYR A 37 13.96 -7.08 -8.02
C TYR A 37 14.16 -5.56 -8.03
N THR A 38 14.64 -5.01 -9.15
CA THR A 38 14.87 -3.57 -9.28
C THR A 38 13.55 -2.79 -9.33
N GLY A 39 12.47 -3.38 -9.84
CA GLY A 39 11.11 -2.84 -9.77
C GLY A 39 10.57 -2.72 -8.35
N LEU A 40 10.88 -3.67 -7.47
CA LEU A 40 10.54 -3.55 -6.05
C LEU A 40 11.32 -2.42 -5.37
N VAL A 41 12.62 -2.33 -5.64
CA VAL A 41 13.48 -1.25 -5.12
C VAL A 41 12.98 0.12 -5.62
N GLU A 42 12.61 0.23 -6.89
CA GLU A 42 12.01 1.43 -7.46
C GLU A 42 10.73 1.80 -6.71
N TRP A 43 9.82 0.85 -6.52
CA TRP A 43 8.55 1.09 -5.84
C TRP A 43 8.76 1.59 -4.39
N LEU A 44 9.62 0.93 -3.62
CA LEU A 44 9.97 1.36 -2.25
C LEU A 44 10.60 2.76 -2.26
N SER A 45 11.52 3.04 -3.20
CA SER A 45 12.23 4.31 -3.27
C SER A 45 11.32 5.48 -3.64
N LYS A 46 10.25 5.26 -4.45
CA LYS A 46 9.26 6.29 -4.78
C LYS A 46 8.47 6.75 -3.57
N GLU A 47 8.03 5.81 -2.75
CA GLU A 47 7.30 6.10 -1.51
C GLU A 47 8.20 6.85 -0.51
N LEU A 48 9.44 6.37 -0.34
CA LEU A 48 10.46 7.00 0.51
C LEU A 48 10.80 8.42 0.04
N LYS A 49 10.92 8.66 -1.28
CA LYS A 49 11.17 9.99 -1.83
C LYS A 49 10.14 11.00 -1.33
N ILE A 50 8.86 10.64 -1.37
CA ILE A 50 7.76 11.51 -0.96
C ILE A 50 7.78 11.75 0.55
N LEU A 51 7.94 10.69 1.35
CA LEU A 51 7.82 10.77 2.80
C LEU A 51 9.03 11.44 3.45
N CYS A 52 10.24 11.16 2.94
CA CYS A 52 11.51 11.66 3.45
C CYS A 52 11.99 12.94 2.75
N LYS A 53 11.25 13.45 1.75
CA LYS A 53 11.58 14.65 0.96
C LYS A 53 12.95 14.53 0.26
N LEU A 54 13.19 13.38 -0.37
CA LEU A 54 14.41 13.13 -1.12
C LEU A 54 14.36 13.77 -2.51
N ASP A 55 15.52 14.10 -3.05
CA ASP A 55 15.66 14.73 -4.37
C ASP A 55 15.21 13.78 -5.48
N GLU A 56 15.65 12.51 -5.43
CA GLU A 56 15.37 11.51 -6.45
C GLU A 56 14.97 10.13 -5.90
N HIS A 57 14.56 9.25 -6.80
CA HIS A 57 14.25 7.84 -6.54
C HIS A 57 15.08 6.97 -7.49
N VAL A 58 15.10 5.66 -7.23
CA VAL A 58 15.84 4.70 -8.05
C VAL A 58 14.94 4.16 -9.15
N ASN A 59 15.41 4.14 -10.40
CA ASN A 59 14.63 3.59 -11.52
C ASN A 59 14.91 2.10 -11.71
N ALA A 60 13.89 1.30 -12.02
CA ALA A 60 14.09 -0.12 -12.33
C ALA A 60 14.86 -0.31 -13.64
N VAL A 61 15.57 -1.45 -13.76
CA VAL A 61 16.25 -1.78 -15.01
C VAL A 61 15.23 -2.23 -16.05
N THR A 62 15.51 -1.92 -17.33
CA THR A 62 14.74 -2.48 -18.46
C THR A 62 15.39 -3.74 -19.03
N SER A 63 16.70 -3.88 -18.81
CA SER A 63 17.49 -5.04 -19.19
C SER A 63 18.67 -5.24 -18.20
N ALA A 64 19.28 -6.43 -18.22
CA ALA A 64 20.43 -6.72 -17.37
C ALA A 64 21.66 -5.82 -17.63
N GLU A 65 21.71 -5.13 -18.78
CA GLU A 65 22.79 -4.20 -19.14
C GLU A 65 22.72 -2.89 -18.36
N ASP A 66 21.51 -2.48 -17.93
CA ASP A 66 21.26 -1.24 -17.19
C ASP A 66 21.68 -1.33 -15.71
N SER A 67 22.11 -2.51 -15.27
CA SER A 67 22.45 -2.81 -13.87
C SER A 67 23.49 -1.85 -13.28
N SER A 68 24.45 -1.39 -14.08
CA SER A 68 25.48 -0.45 -13.60
C SER A 68 24.88 0.93 -13.28
N SER A 69 23.95 1.41 -14.11
CA SER A 69 23.24 2.68 -13.88
C SER A 69 22.36 2.59 -12.63
N PHE A 70 21.60 1.49 -12.50
CA PHE A 70 20.80 1.20 -11.31
C PHE A 70 21.62 1.26 -10.02
N LEU A 71 22.80 0.61 -9.99
CA LEU A 71 23.65 0.59 -8.79
C LEU A 71 24.22 1.97 -8.43
N LEU A 72 24.48 2.83 -9.41
CA LEU A 72 24.93 4.21 -9.20
C LEU A 72 23.82 5.10 -8.65
N GLU A 73 22.62 5.01 -9.23
CA GLU A 73 21.42 5.68 -8.72
C GLU A 73 21.12 5.25 -7.29
N LEU A 74 21.10 3.93 -7.05
CA LEU A 74 20.90 3.36 -5.73
C LEU A 74 21.93 3.84 -4.72
N SER A 75 23.22 3.89 -5.09
CA SER A 75 24.27 4.36 -4.18
C SER A 75 24.07 5.82 -3.78
N SER A 76 23.58 6.65 -4.70
CA SER A 76 23.29 8.06 -4.44
C SER A 76 22.06 8.18 -3.52
N PHE A 77 21.02 7.41 -3.81
CA PHE A 77 19.79 7.36 -3.02
C PHE A 77 20.04 6.90 -1.58
N LEU A 78 20.79 5.80 -1.38
CA LEU A 78 21.13 5.28 -0.05
C LEU A 78 21.98 6.27 0.76
N LYS A 79 22.84 7.05 0.10
CA LYS A 79 23.63 8.09 0.74
C LYS A 79 22.75 9.22 1.25
N GLU A 80 21.77 9.64 0.44
CA GLU A 80 20.82 10.68 0.81
C GLU A 80 19.89 10.24 1.96
N LEU A 81 19.41 8.99 1.90
CA LEU A 81 18.59 8.38 2.95
C LEU A 81 19.37 8.13 4.25
N GLY A 82 20.71 8.18 4.22
CA GLY A 82 21.55 8.00 5.40
C GLY A 82 21.78 6.54 5.79
N CYS A 83 21.85 5.64 4.81
CA CYS A 83 22.12 4.21 5.05
C CYS A 83 23.43 4.01 5.81
N ALA A 84 23.35 3.31 6.95
CA ALA A 84 24.49 3.06 7.84
C ALA A 84 25.17 1.71 7.60
N TYR A 85 24.63 0.87 6.72
CA TYR A 85 25.21 -0.44 6.42
C TYR A 85 26.42 -0.31 5.50
N SER A 86 27.61 -0.51 6.06
CA SER A 86 28.87 -0.42 5.31
C SER A 86 28.92 -1.37 4.10
N SER A 87 28.31 -2.56 4.19
CA SER A 87 28.20 -3.50 3.08
C SER A 87 27.44 -2.96 1.85
N LEU A 88 26.54 -1.99 2.06
CA LEU A 88 25.77 -1.34 1.00
C LEU A 88 26.37 0.00 0.55
N MET A 89 27.32 0.56 1.33
CA MET A 89 27.82 1.93 1.14
C MET A 89 29.30 1.99 0.76
N GLU A 90 30.09 1.01 1.19
CA GLU A 90 31.54 0.95 1.01
C GLU A 90 31.93 -0.06 -0.07
N GLY A 91 33.22 -0.12 -0.42
CA GLY A 91 33.72 -1.00 -1.48
C GLY A 91 33.28 -0.60 -2.89
N HIS A 92 33.55 -1.48 -3.86
CA HIS A 92 33.24 -1.22 -5.27
C HIS A 92 31.73 -1.35 -5.53
N VAL A 93 31.15 -0.37 -6.22
CA VAL A 93 29.68 -0.26 -6.42
C VAL A 93 29.06 -1.53 -7.01
N SER A 94 29.75 -2.17 -7.95
CA SER A 94 29.27 -3.41 -8.60
C SER A 94 29.24 -4.63 -7.68
N GLU A 95 29.91 -4.59 -6.53
CA GLU A 95 30.05 -5.73 -5.61
C GLU A 95 29.03 -5.67 -4.45
N ARG A 96 28.44 -4.50 -4.20
CA ARG A 96 27.59 -4.23 -3.03
C ARG A 96 26.33 -5.09 -2.97
N LEU A 97 25.75 -5.44 -4.12
CA LEU A 97 24.59 -6.35 -4.22
C LEU A 97 24.95 -7.71 -4.83
N HIS A 98 26.23 -8.11 -4.77
CA HIS A 98 26.66 -9.38 -5.36
C HIS A 98 26.10 -10.59 -4.61
N THR A 99 26.05 -10.54 -3.28
CA THR A 99 25.56 -11.62 -2.43
C THR A 99 24.05 -11.54 -2.22
N ARG A 100 23.39 -12.68 -2.00
CA ARG A 100 21.95 -12.74 -1.72
C ARG A 100 21.64 -12.03 -0.41
N GLU A 101 22.52 -12.16 0.58
CA GLU A 101 22.40 -11.52 1.89
C GLU A 101 22.34 -9.99 1.77
N ASN A 102 23.17 -9.38 0.92
CA ASN A 102 23.15 -7.93 0.73
C ASN A 102 21.90 -7.47 -0.03
N ARG A 103 21.33 -8.31 -0.91
CA ARG A 103 20.08 -8.01 -1.61
C ARG A 103 18.90 -8.01 -0.63
N ILE A 104 18.84 -9.01 0.25
CA ILE A 104 17.86 -9.10 1.34
C ILE A 104 18.04 -7.92 2.31
N LEU A 105 19.29 -7.61 2.69
CA LEU A 105 19.60 -6.49 3.57
C LEU A 105 19.10 -5.15 3.00
N LEU A 106 19.29 -4.93 1.69
CA LEU A 106 18.78 -3.74 1.03
C LEU A 106 17.26 -3.64 1.13
N LEU A 107 16.53 -4.71 0.78
CA LEU A 107 15.07 -4.70 0.81
C LEU A 107 14.56 -4.46 2.24
N ASN A 108 15.13 -5.16 3.23
CA ASN A 108 14.80 -4.94 4.64
C ASN A 108 15.06 -3.52 5.10
N PHE A 109 16.20 -2.93 4.73
CA PHE A 109 16.52 -1.55 5.07
C PHE A 109 15.47 -0.59 4.48
N LEU A 110 15.20 -0.67 3.17
CA LEU A 110 14.22 0.22 2.52
C LEU A 110 12.81 0.04 3.08
N LEU A 111 12.42 -1.20 3.38
CA LEU A 111 11.12 -1.53 3.96
C LEU A 111 10.96 -0.92 5.36
N THR A 112 11.93 -1.14 6.24
CA THR A 112 11.89 -0.61 7.62
C THR A 112 12.00 0.91 7.66
N GLU A 113 12.78 1.54 6.77
CA GLU A 113 12.81 3.00 6.64
C GLU A 113 11.45 3.55 6.17
N LEU A 114 10.76 2.84 5.26
CA LEU A 114 9.45 3.26 4.78
C LEU A 114 8.38 3.15 5.88
N GLU A 115 8.38 2.05 6.62
CA GLU A 115 7.54 1.88 7.81
C GLU A 115 7.79 3.00 8.83
N ALA A 116 9.05 3.27 9.15
CA ALA A 116 9.44 4.33 10.07
C ALA A 116 8.98 5.71 9.57
N ALA A 117 9.20 6.03 8.29
CA ALA A 117 8.79 7.29 7.69
C ALA A 117 7.26 7.48 7.76
N ARG A 118 6.48 6.42 7.52
CA ARG A 118 5.02 6.44 7.67
C ARG A 118 4.60 6.65 9.12
N MET A 119 5.21 5.94 10.07
CA MET A 119 4.95 6.12 11.50
C MET A 119 5.26 7.55 11.95
N ILE A 120 6.37 8.13 11.50
CA ILE A 120 6.74 9.52 11.80
C ILE A 120 5.71 10.49 11.23
N ASN A 121 5.27 10.28 9.98
CA ASN A 121 4.29 11.15 9.34
C ASN A 121 2.91 11.11 10.04
N VAL A 122 2.51 9.98 10.60
CA VAL A 122 1.28 9.85 11.42
C VAL A 122 1.44 10.51 12.79
N ASN A 123 2.58 10.31 13.46
CA ASN A 123 2.80 10.77 14.84
C ASN A 123 3.21 12.26 14.93
N LYS A 124 3.81 12.80 13.86
CA LYS A 124 4.23 14.20 13.76
C LYS A 124 3.76 14.75 12.40
N PRO A 125 2.45 14.95 12.22
CA PRO A 125 1.95 15.54 10.99
C PRO A 125 2.58 16.94 10.85
N ASP A 126 3.36 17.11 9.80
CA ASP A 126 3.98 18.39 9.46
C ASP A 126 2.86 19.40 9.18
N LEU A 127 2.56 20.28 10.14
CA LEU A 127 1.47 21.27 10.04
C LEU A 127 1.66 22.22 8.84
N SER A 128 2.89 22.33 8.30
CA SER A 128 3.19 23.09 7.08
C SER A 128 2.72 22.38 5.79
N LYS A 129 2.58 21.04 5.79
CA LYS A 129 2.01 20.24 4.69
C LYS A 129 0.51 20.41 4.50
N THR A 130 -0.15 21.24 5.30
CA THR A 130 -1.52 21.70 4.98
C THR A 130 -1.54 22.57 3.71
N MET A 131 -0.39 23.00 3.17
CA MET A 131 -0.31 23.92 2.02
C MET A 131 0.51 23.45 0.81
N GLU A 132 1.23 22.32 0.83
CA GLU A 132 1.96 21.82 -0.36
C GLU A 132 1.15 20.73 -1.08
N VAL A 133 0.63 21.10 -2.25
CA VAL A 133 -0.23 20.30 -3.12
C VAL A 133 0.59 19.24 -3.86
N GLN A 134 0.97 18.16 -3.17
CA GLN A 134 0.65 16.85 -3.72
C GLN A 134 -0.66 16.45 -3.05
N LEU A 135 -1.75 16.42 -3.82
CA LEU A 135 -3.05 15.97 -3.35
C LEU A 135 -2.94 14.49 -2.95
N ASN A 136 -2.43 14.23 -1.75
CA ASN A 136 -2.84 13.09 -0.94
C ASN A 136 -4.32 13.31 -0.67
N GLU A 137 -5.12 12.94 -1.67
CA GLU A 137 -6.55 12.94 -1.60
C GLU A 137 -6.94 12.11 -0.38
N SER A 138 -7.61 12.73 0.61
CA SER A 138 -8.10 11.96 1.76
C SER A 138 -8.99 10.83 1.27
N SER A 139 -9.11 9.75 2.05
CA SER A 139 -10.07 8.66 1.73
C SER A 139 -11.46 9.22 1.45
N THR A 140 -11.92 10.17 2.26
CA THR A 140 -13.19 10.88 2.03
C THR A 140 -13.23 11.63 0.69
N ALA A 141 -12.15 12.33 0.31
CA ALA A 141 -12.10 13.03 -0.97
C ALA A 141 -12.09 12.06 -2.16
N ASN A 142 -11.38 10.94 -2.02
CA ASN A 142 -11.31 9.90 -3.04
C ASN A 142 -12.66 9.19 -3.22
N ASP A 143 -13.35 8.89 -2.12
CA ASP A 143 -14.71 8.34 -2.12
C ASP A 143 -15.69 9.29 -2.82
N LEU A 144 -15.61 10.59 -2.50
CA LEU A 144 -16.45 11.60 -3.14
C LEU A 144 -16.17 11.71 -4.64
N LYS A 145 -14.90 11.70 -5.05
CA LYS A 145 -14.51 11.71 -6.46
C LYS A 145 -15.00 10.46 -7.19
N THR A 146 -14.80 9.28 -6.60
CA THR A 146 -15.26 7.99 -7.15
C THR A 146 -16.77 7.97 -7.31
N MET A 147 -17.50 8.44 -6.29
CA MET A 147 -18.96 8.59 -6.35
C MET A 147 -19.38 9.52 -7.50
N LEU A 148 -18.75 10.69 -7.64
CA LEU A 148 -19.09 11.65 -8.70
C LEU A 148 -18.84 11.08 -10.10
N ILE A 149 -17.73 10.36 -10.29
CA ILE A 149 -17.41 9.67 -11.54
C ILE A 149 -18.45 8.59 -11.84
N ALA A 150 -18.80 7.76 -10.85
CA ALA A 150 -19.80 6.70 -10.99
C ALA A 150 -21.18 7.26 -11.36
N LEU A 151 -21.57 8.37 -10.73
CA LEU A 151 -22.81 9.09 -11.01
C LEU A 151 -22.74 10.00 -12.26
N ARG A 152 -21.61 9.98 -12.99
CA ARG A 152 -21.36 10.74 -14.23
C ARG A 152 -21.49 12.27 -14.07
N PHE A 153 -21.14 12.80 -12.89
CA PHE A 153 -21.04 14.24 -12.70
C PHE A 153 -19.79 14.80 -13.36
N PRO A 154 -19.85 16.03 -13.93
CA PRO A 154 -18.65 16.75 -14.32
C PRO A 154 -17.85 17.16 -13.08
N LYS A 155 -16.56 17.45 -13.29
CA LYS A 155 -15.67 17.96 -12.23
C LYS A 155 -16.31 19.17 -11.54
N PRO A 156 -16.52 19.14 -10.22
CA PRO A 156 -17.13 20.26 -9.52
C PRO A 156 -16.30 21.56 -9.60
N PRO A 157 -16.93 22.74 -9.54
CA PRO A 157 -16.23 24.01 -9.40
C PRO A 157 -15.34 24.01 -8.14
N ALA A 158 -14.20 24.71 -8.20
CA ALA A 158 -13.24 24.76 -7.10
C ALA A 158 -13.81 25.33 -5.79
N ASN A 159 -14.90 26.10 -5.87
CA ASN A 159 -15.56 26.76 -4.74
C ASN A 159 -16.89 26.09 -4.34
N ILE A 160 -17.15 24.85 -4.76
CA ILE A 160 -18.40 24.16 -4.41
C ILE A 160 -18.48 23.90 -2.91
N THR A 161 -19.65 24.14 -2.31
CA THR A 161 -19.94 23.77 -0.92
C THR A 161 -20.47 22.34 -0.85
N SER A 162 -20.31 21.69 0.30
CA SER A 162 -20.89 20.35 0.56
C SER A 162 -22.41 20.34 0.37
N SER A 163 -23.10 21.36 0.86
CA SER A 163 -24.55 21.51 0.70
C SER A 163 -25.00 21.56 -0.76
N LEU A 164 -24.29 22.30 -1.61
CA LEU A 164 -24.62 22.40 -3.04
C LEU A 164 -24.27 21.13 -3.79
N LEU A 165 -23.17 20.47 -3.42
CA LEU A 165 -22.76 19.19 -3.99
C LEU A 165 -23.82 18.13 -3.69
N PHE A 166 -24.15 17.91 -2.42
CA PHE A 166 -25.12 16.90 -2.02
C PHE A 166 -26.55 17.23 -2.46
N GLY A 167 -26.90 18.51 -2.55
CA GLY A 167 -28.16 18.95 -3.15
C GLY A 167 -28.31 18.56 -4.62
N LYS A 168 -27.21 18.30 -5.35
CA LYS A 168 -27.23 17.75 -6.71
C LYS A 168 -27.12 16.22 -6.75
N VAL A 169 -26.32 15.64 -5.85
CA VAL A 169 -26.12 14.19 -5.77
C VAL A 169 -27.42 13.48 -5.37
N GLU A 170 -28.12 13.96 -4.35
CA GLU A 170 -29.35 13.34 -3.85
C GLU A 170 -30.42 13.13 -4.94
N PRO A 171 -30.84 14.15 -5.72
CA PRO A 171 -31.84 13.94 -6.77
C PRO A 171 -31.32 13.00 -7.87
N LYS A 172 -30.02 13.02 -8.19
CA LYS A 172 -29.47 12.10 -9.20
C LYS A 172 -29.50 10.65 -8.74
N VAL A 173 -29.21 10.39 -7.48
CA VAL A 173 -29.31 9.04 -6.89
C VAL A 173 -30.76 8.57 -6.89
N LYS A 174 -31.73 9.42 -6.55
CA LYS A 174 -33.17 9.10 -6.64
C LYS A 174 -33.58 8.77 -8.07
N GLU A 175 -33.19 9.58 -9.05
CA GLU A 175 -33.45 9.34 -10.47
C GLU A 175 -32.89 7.98 -10.93
N ILE A 176 -31.67 7.63 -10.53
CA ILE A 176 -31.05 6.34 -10.87
C ILE A 176 -31.82 5.18 -10.22
N LEU A 177 -32.19 5.33 -8.93
CA LEU A 177 -32.95 4.32 -8.20
C LEU A 177 -34.33 4.08 -8.83
N ASP A 178 -35.02 5.13 -9.25
CA ASP A 178 -36.35 5.05 -9.88
C ASP A 178 -36.30 4.32 -11.23
N ASN A 179 -35.17 4.38 -11.93
CA ASN A 179 -34.93 3.70 -13.20
C ASN A 179 -34.20 2.35 -13.06
N ALA A 180 -33.77 1.98 -11.84
CA ALA A 180 -33.02 0.76 -11.61
C ALA A 180 -33.93 -0.48 -11.66
N SER A 181 -33.42 -1.57 -12.24
CA SER A 181 -34.15 -2.84 -12.22
C SER A 181 -34.34 -3.32 -10.78
N PRO A 182 -35.52 -3.85 -10.41
CA PRO A 182 -35.73 -4.51 -9.11
C PRO A 182 -34.82 -5.72 -8.85
N ARG A 183 -34.11 -6.21 -9.88
CA ARG A 183 -33.07 -7.25 -9.75
C ARG A 183 -31.74 -6.72 -9.21
N LEU A 184 -31.49 -5.42 -9.32
CA LEU A 184 -30.25 -4.77 -8.89
C LEU A 184 -30.38 -4.14 -7.51
N VAL A 185 -31.57 -3.60 -7.18
CA VAL A 185 -31.83 -2.94 -5.91
C VAL A 185 -32.94 -3.69 -5.18
N GLY A 186 -32.56 -4.39 -4.11
CA GLY A 186 -33.49 -5.13 -3.26
C GLY A 186 -34.32 -4.24 -2.34
N LYS A 187 -35.31 -4.83 -1.66
CA LYS A 187 -36.07 -4.12 -0.62
C LYS A 187 -35.16 -3.82 0.58
N PRO A 188 -35.25 -2.61 1.17
CA PRO A 188 -34.47 -2.28 2.35
C PRO A 188 -34.85 -3.20 3.52
N LEU A 189 -33.84 -3.65 4.27
CA LEU A 189 -34.03 -4.45 5.49
C LEU A 189 -34.62 -3.64 6.64
N PHE A 190 -34.44 -2.31 6.61
CA PHE A 190 -34.92 -1.39 7.62
C PHE A 190 -35.41 -0.09 6.96
N VAL A 191 -36.57 0.39 7.38
CA VAL A 191 -37.14 1.68 6.95
C VAL A 191 -37.50 2.46 8.20
N GLY A 192 -36.74 3.50 8.50
CA GLY A 192 -36.92 4.32 9.69
C GLY A 192 -35.71 5.21 9.97
N VAL A 193 -35.81 6.01 11.04
CA VAL A 193 -34.71 6.83 11.53
C VAL A 193 -34.21 6.23 12.84
N LEU A 194 -32.92 5.97 12.94
CA LEU A 194 -32.29 5.50 14.17
C LEU A 194 -32.02 6.69 15.10
N SER A 195 -32.34 6.52 16.38
CA SER A 195 -31.94 7.48 17.42
C SER A 195 -30.43 7.41 17.69
N GLY A 196 -29.86 8.44 18.32
CA GLY A 196 -28.42 8.45 18.67
C GLY A 196 -28.00 7.25 19.51
N LYS A 197 -28.85 6.79 20.43
CA LYS A 197 -28.59 5.58 21.22
C LYS A 197 -28.55 4.32 20.35
N GLN A 198 -29.47 4.19 19.39
CA GLN A 198 -29.52 3.05 18.47
C GLN A 198 -28.34 3.06 17.48
N TRP A 199 -27.90 4.23 17.03
CA TRP A 199 -26.67 4.36 16.24
C TRP A 199 -25.44 3.88 17.00
N HIS A 200 -25.33 4.26 18.28
CA HIS A 200 -24.23 3.78 19.11
C HIS A 200 -24.27 2.26 19.27
N GLN A 201 -25.44 1.69 19.55
CA GLN A 201 -25.60 0.22 19.66
C GLN A 201 -25.25 -0.49 18.35
N LEU A 202 -25.66 0.06 17.20
CA LEU A 202 -25.32 -0.50 15.89
C LEU A 202 -23.80 -0.48 15.66
N SER A 203 -23.13 0.61 16.05
CA SER A 203 -21.67 0.71 15.95
C SER A 203 -20.94 -0.30 16.85
N GLU A 204 -21.47 -0.58 18.05
CA GLU A 204 -20.91 -1.60 18.93
C GLU A 204 -21.04 -3.00 18.31
N ILE A 205 -22.23 -3.35 17.81
CA ILE A 205 -22.47 -4.63 17.13
C ILE A 205 -21.57 -4.76 15.89
N GLN A 206 -21.43 -3.69 15.11
CA GLN A 206 -20.55 -3.69 13.93
C GLN A 206 -19.09 -3.98 14.33
N ASN A 207 -18.58 -3.31 15.37
CA ASN A 207 -17.22 -3.52 15.85
C ASN A 207 -17.02 -4.95 16.33
N GLU A 208 -17.95 -5.49 17.12
CA GLU A 208 -17.90 -6.88 17.58
C GLU A 208 -17.86 -7.86 16.41
N LEU A 209 -18.75 -7.70 15.41
CA LEU A 209 -18.78 -8.55 14.22
C LEU A 209 -17.48 -8.45 13.40
N GLN A 210 -16.88 -7.27 13.31
CA GLN A 210 -15.66 -7.05 12.57
C GLN A 210 -14.46 -7.71 13.25
N GLU A 211 -14.35 -7.60 14.57
CA GLU A 211 -13.33 -8.29 15.37
C GLU A 211 -13.48 -9.81 15.25
N GLU A 212 -14.70 -10.30 15.32
CA GLU A 212 -15.02 -11.72 15.22
C GLU A 212 -14.69 -12.27 13.82
N TYR A 213 -15.00 -11.52 12.76
CA TYR A 213 -14.60 -11.84 11.40
C TYR A 213 -13.07 -11.84 11.23
N ARG A 214 -12.37 -10.84 11.79
CA ARG A 214 -10.90 -10.77 11.75
C ARG A 214 -10.28 -12.02 12.40
N MET A 215 -10.70 -12.36 13.63
CA MET A 215 -10.20 -13.53 14.35
C MET A 215 -10.46 -14.83 13.58
N ARG A 216 -11.64 -14.99 12.98
CA ARG A 216 -11.94 -16.16 12.15
C ARG A 216 -11.04 -16.26 10.93
N ARG A 217 -10.79 -15.14 10.24
CA ARG A 217 -9.90 -15.09 9.07
C ARG A 217 -8.48 -15.49 9.46
N GLU A 218 -7.94 -14.89 10.52
CA GLU A 218 -6.60 -15.19 11.05
C GLU A 218 -6.48 -16.67 11.45
N MET A 219 -7.50 -17.22 12.13
CA MET A 219 -7.52 -18.63 12.52
C MET A 219 -7.55 -19.57 11.31
N LEU A 220 -8.32 -19.24 10.26
CA LEU A 220 -8.35 -20.03 9.03
C LEU A 220 -7.01 -20.02 8.30
N ILE A 221 -6.38 -18.85 8.19
CA ILE A 221 -5.03 -18.71 7.61
C ILE A 221 -4.04 -19.53 8.42
N LYS A 222 -4.03 -19.37 9.75
CA LYS A 222 -3.08 -20.10 10.59
C LYS A 222 -3.26 -21.62 10.54
N ARG A 223 -4.50 -22.08 10.43
CA ARG A 223 -4.79 -23.52 10.24
C ARG A 223 -4.26 -24.02 8.90
N LEU A 224 -4.37 -23.23 7.84
CA LEU A 224 -3.79 -23.57 6.54
C LEU A 224 -2.27 -23.70 6.67
N ASP A 225 -1.59 -22.73 7.29
CA ASP A 225 -0.14 -22.76 7.48
C ASP A 225 0.33 -24.01 8.22
N VAL A 226 -0.31 -24.31 9.36
CA VAL A 226 0.06 -25.48 10.18
C VAL A 226 -0.21 -26.77 9.42
N THR A 227 -1.26 -26.82 8.60
CA THR A 227 -1.55 -27.98 7.74
C THR A 227 -0.44 -28.18 6.72
N ILE A 228 0.00 -27.13 6.03
CA ILE A 228 1.10 -27.18 5.05
C ILE A 228 2.41 -27.62 5.74
N GLN A 229 2.74 -27.04 6.88
CA GLN A 229 3.94 -27.39 7.65
C GLN A 229 3.95 -28.86 8.08
N SER A 230 2.79 -29.43 8.41
CA SER A 230 2.70 -30.85 8.79
C SER A 230 3.07 -31.81 7.65
N PHE A 231 2.79 -31.43 6.39
CA PHE A 231 3.20 -32.22 5.23
C PHE A 231 4.70 -32.09 4.96
N GLN A 232 5.29 -30.91 5.17
CA GLN A 232 6.74 -30.71 5.01
C GLN A 232 7.55 -31.49 6.05
N ALA A 233 7.08 -31.53 7.31
CA ALA A 233 7.72 -32.28 8.40
C ALA A 233 7.63 -33.82 8.26
N SER A 234 6.84 -34.32 7.30
CA SER A 234 6.65 -35.76 7.05
C SER A 234 7.59 -36.32 5.97
N THR A 235 8.52 -35.51 5.46
CA THR A 235 9.39 -35.85 4.30
C THR A 235 10.85 -36.15 4.69
N ASP A 236 11.14 -36.29 5.98
CA ASP A 236 12.40 -36.83 6.53
C ASP A 236 12.17 -38.28 7.02
#